data_AF-A0A8H4XTV4-F1
#
_entry.id   AF-A0A8H4XTV4-F1
#
_cell.length_a   1.000
_cell.length_b   1.000
_cell.length_c   1.000
_cell.angle_alpha   90.00
_cell.angle_beta   90.00
_cell.angle_gamma   90.00
#
_symmetry.space_group_name_H-M   'P 1'
#
loop_
_entity.id
_entity.type
_entity.pdbx_description
1 polymer ?
#
loop_
_entity_poly.entity_id
_entity_poly.type
_entity_poly.pdbx_seq_one_letter_code
_entity_poly.pdbx_strand_id
1 'polypeptide(L)'
;MKTFIFSIGAFAGCISFASAASKVCQDYKIPLTVTSQNYIYDLPHFADNYDVVDWVSNFGSRTASVDFHPLSSTLQNQTGSYVISATFFVPEDPNAAYKDTVLFATHGLNYDKRYWASEVQPENYSFVDYAINRGYSVFYYDRLGVGASSSVSGYTNQLPIQIEIATQLINSIKSGEYTTFIGKPASLVVVGHSFGSSISAGAVVANP
;
A
#
# COMPACT_ATOMS: atom_id res chain seq x y z
N MET A 1 -34.11 -4.29 7.70
CA MET A 1 -33.14 -4.60 8.78
C MET A 1 -31.78 -4.12 8.29
N LYS A 2 -31.28 -2.98 8.79
CA LYS A 2 -29.98 -2.42 8.37
C LYS A 2 -28.90 -3.02 9.26
N THR A 3 -28.10 -3.92 8.72
CA THR A 3 -26.93 -4.47 9.40
C THR A 3 -25.85 -3.39 9.42
N PHE A 4 -25.64 -2.76 10.58
CA PHE A 4 -24.47 -1.94 10.83
C PHE A 4 -23.32 -2.85 11.23
N ILE A 5 -22.34 -3.00 10.35
CA ILE A 5 -21.07 -3.65 10.69
C ILE A 5 -20.21 -2.58 11.37
N PHE A 6 -20.04 -2.70 12.69
CA PHE A 6 -19.05 -1.92 13.43
C PHE A 6 -17.70 -2.64 13.29
N SER A 7 -16.79 -2.07 12.49
CA SER A 7 -15.39 -2.46 12.51
C SER A 7 -14.74 -1.82 13.74
N ILE A 8 -14.49 -2.62 14.78
CA ILE A 8 -13.68 -2.21 15.92
C ILE A 8 -12.21 -2.26 15.45
N GLY A 9 -11.65 -1.09 15.10
CA GLY A 9 -10.21 -0.96 14.92
C GLY A 9 -9.51 -1.11 16.27
N ALA A 10 -8.57 -2.04 16.37
CA ALA A 10 -7.70 -2.11 17.55
C ALA A 10 -6.82 -0.84 17.59
N PHE A 11 -6.96 -0.06 18.66
CA PHE A 11 -6.24 1.20 18.85
C PHE A 11 -4.85 0.91 19.45
N ALA A 12 -3.80 1.14 18.66
CA ALA A 12 -2.42 1.22 19.15
C ALA A 12 -1.84 2.57 18.75
N GLY A 13 -1.34 3.35 19.71
CA GLY A 13 -0.52 4.52 19.40
C GLY A 13 0.75 4.05 18.69
N CYS A 14 1.18 4.75 17.64
CA CYS A 14 2.39 4.35 16.95
C CYS A 14 3.62 4.61 17.84
N ILE A 15 4.68 3.82 17.65
CA ILE A 15 5.97 4.09 18.27
C ILE A 15 6.59 5.27 17.52
N SER A 16 6.52 6.46 18.12
CA SER A 16 7.24 7.64 17.64
C SER A 16 8.73 7.50 18.01
N PHE A 17 9.57 7.23 17.01
CA PHE A 17 11.02 7.38 17.17
C PHE A 17 11.40 8.87 17.20
N ALA A 18 12.59 9.18 17.73
CA ALA A 18 13.10 10.56 17.78
C ALA A 18 13.06 11.18 16.38
N SER A 19 12.14 12.13 16.21
CA SER A 19 11.78 12.77 14.95
C SER A 19 12.02 14.27 15.12
N ALA A 20 12.56 14.92 14.09
CA ALA A 20 12.72 16.37 14.10
C ALA A 20 11.37 17.11 13.99
N ALA A 21 10.32 16.44 13.49
CA ALA A 21 8.98 16.97 13.34
C ALA A 21 8.10 16.60 14.55
N SER A 22 7.34 17.56 15.10
CA SER A 22 6.32 17.29 16.12
C SER A 22 5.01 16.89 15.44
N LYS A 23 4.55 15.68 15.75
CA LYS A 23 3.59 14.93 14.93
C LYS A 23 2.82 13.93 15.77
N VAL A 24 1.55 13.70 15.41
CA VAL A 24 0.70 12.69 16.03
C VAL A 24 0.41 11.60 15.01
N CYS A 25 0.29 10.36 15.48
CA CYS A 25 0.11 9.20 14.62
C CYS A 25 -0.92 8.21 15.13
N GLN A 26 -1.46 7.44 14.19
CA GLN A 26 -2.28 6.27 14.46
C GLN A 26 -1.85 5.12 13.55
N ASP A 27 -1.56 3.97 14.16
CA ASP A 27 -1.37 2.72 13.43
C ASP A 27 -2.71 2.01 13.22
N TYR A 28 -2.84 1.35 12.07
CA TYR A 28 -4.03 0.59 11.72
C TYR A 28 -3.69 -0.83 11.23
N LYS A 29 -4.61 -1.74 11.54
CA LYS A 29 -4.77 -3.05 10.88
C LYS A 29 -6.12 -3.03 10.18
N ILE A 30 -6.11 -2.80 8.88
CA ILE A 30 -7.29 -2.54 8.07
C ILE A 30 -7.77 -3.85 7.44
N PRO A 31 -8.89 -4.44 7.91
CA PRO A 31 -9.48 -5.59 7.25
C PRO A 31 -10.18 -5.13 5.97
N LEU A 32 -9.94 -5.82 4.86
CA LEU A 32 -10.57 -5.54 3.58
C LEU A 32 -10.83 -6.83 2.82
N THR A 33 -11.90 -6.82 2.02
CA THR A 33 -12.24 -7.89 1.08
C THR A 33 -12.22 -7.29 -0.32
N VAL A 34 -11.33 -7.81 -1.17
CA VAL A 34 -11.14 -7.33 -2.55
C VAL A 34 -11.41 -8.45 -3.53
N THR A 35 -11.95 -8.08 -4.68
CA THR A 35 -12.03 -8.93 -5.87
C THR A 35 -11.17 -8.31 -6.95
N SER A 36 -10.28 -9.09 -7.56
CA SER A 36 -9.37 -8.64 -8.60
C SER A 36 -9.35 -9.62 -9.77
N GLN A 37 -8.96 -9.13 -10.95
CA GLN A 37 -8.77 -9.96 -12.14
C GLN A 37 -7.29 -10.35 -12.25
N ASN A 38 -6.93 -11.49 -11.69
CA ASN A 38 -5.56 -11.97 -11.65
C ASN A 38 -5.22 -12.78 -12.90
N TYR A 39 -3.95 -12.73 -13.31
CA TYR A 39 -3.41 -13.61 -14.35
C TYR A 39 -3.36 -15.05 -13.84
N ILE A 40 -3.68 -15.99 -14.73
CA ILE A 40 -3.49 -17.42 -14.48
C ILE A 40 -2.06 -17.77 -14.90
N TYR A 41 -1.30 -18.42 -14.02
CA TYR A 41 0.01 -18.95 -14.39
C TYR A 41 -0.19 -20.20 -15.26
N ASP A 42 0.43 -20.21 -16.43
CA ASP A 42 0.34 -21.30 -17.41
C ASP A 42 1.60 -22.17 -17.40
N LEU A 43 2.18 -22.33 -16.20
CA LEU A 43 3.34 -23.15 -15.94
C LEU A 43 3.07 -24.03 -14.71
N PRO A 44 3.73 -25.20 -14.60
CA PRO A 44 3.72 -25.97 -13.37
C PRO A 44 4.10 -25.11 -12.16
N HIS A 45 3.52 -25.44 -11.00
CA HIS A 45 3.95 -24.83 -9.75
C HIS A 45 5.42 -25.16 -9.48
N PHE A 46 6.14 -24.21 -8.91
CA PHE A 46 7.54 -24.39 -8.51
C PHE A 46 7.63 -25.54 -7.50
N ALA A 47 8.39 -26.56 -7.85
CA ALA A 47 8.68 -27.71 -6.99
C ALA A 47 9.83 -27.38 -6.03
N ASP A 48 10.81 -26.59 -6.47
CA ASP A 48 11.96 -26.20 -5.67
C ASP A 48 12.53 -24.81 -6.04
N ASN A 49 13.68 -24.47 -5.46
CA ASN A 49 14.33 -23.19 -5.67
C ASN A 49 14.96 -23.05 -7.05
N TYR A 50 15.28 -24.14 -7.75
CA TYR A 50 15.82 -24.09 -9.11
C TYR A 50 14.75 -23.60 -10.09
N ASP A 51 13.50 -24.04 -9.91
CA ASP A 51 12.38 -23.52 -10.71
C ASP A 51 12.21 -22.00 -10.56
N VAL A 52 12.43 -21.47 -9.34
CA VAL A 52 12.38 -20.02 -9.08
C VAL A 52 13.54 -19.30 -9.80
N VAL A 53 14.75 -19.85 -9.74
CA VAL A 53 15.93 -19.29 -10.44
C VAL A 53 15.71 -19.28 -11.95
N ASP A 54 15.20 -20.39 -12.50
CA ASP A 54 14.90 -20.51 -13.93
C ASP A 54 13.80 -19.53 -14.34
N TRP A 55 12.74 -19.39 -13.54
CA TRP A 55 11.67 -18.43 -13.80
C TRP A 55 12.19 -16.99 -13.80
N VAL A 56 12.97 -16.59 -12.79
CA VAL A 56 13.54 -15.23 -12.70
C VAL A 56 14.51 -14.96 -13.85
N SER A 57 15.33 -15.96 -14.22
CA SER A 57 16.29 -15.86 -15.32
C SER A 57 15.59 -15.69 -16.67
N ASN A 58 14.53 -16.45 -16.92
CA ASN A 58 13.71 -16.32 -18.13
C ASN A 58 12.94 -14.99 -18.15
N PHE A 59 12.28 -14.63 -17.04
CA PHE A 59 11.51 -13.39 -16.93
C PHE A 59 12.37 -12.13 -17.08
N GLY A 60 13.59 -12.14 -16.53
CA GLY A 60 14.54 -11.03 -16.62
C GLY A 60 15.42 -11.05 -17.88
N SER A 61 15.29 -12.07 -18.73
CA SER A 61 16.15 -12.22 -19.91
C SER A 61 15.95 -11.06 -20.89
N ARG A 62 17.07 -10.48 -21.38
CA ARG A 62 17.05 -9.43 -22.42
C ARG A 62 16.88 -10.00 -23.83
N THR A 63 17.10 -11.31 -23.97
CA THR A 63 16.74 -12.09 -25.15
C THR A 63 15.31 -12.57 -24.94
N ALA A 64 14.35 -12.04 -25.70
CA ALA A 64 12.99 -12.54 -25.62
C ALA A 64 12.99 -14.05 -25.88
N SER A 65 12.77 -14.85 -24.82
CA SER A 65 12.54 -16.28 -24.99
C SER A 65 11.19 -16.42 -25.68
N VAL A 66 11.20 -16.82 -26.94
CA VAL A 66 9.99 -16.97 -27.76
C VAL A 66 9.06 -18.06 -27.21
N ASP A 67 9.56 -18.92 -26.32
CA ASP A 67 8.82 -20.02 -25.71
C ASP A 67 8.49 -19.77 -24.22
N PHE A 68 8.87 -18.61 -23.65
CA PHE A 68 8.55 -18.29 -22.26
C PHE A 68 7.25 -17.49 -22.16
N HIS A 69 6.15 -18.21 -21.98
CA HIS A 69 4.82 -17.65 -21.77
C HIS A 69 4.28 -18.06 -20.41
N PRO A 70 4.70 -17.40 -19.31
CA PRO A 70 4.38 -17.85 -17.97
C PRO A 70 2.92 -17.59 -17.55
N LEU A 71 2.19 -16.79 -18.33
CA LEU A 71 0.85 -16.32 -18.00
C LEU A 71 -0.10 -16.63 -19.15
N SER A 72 -1.30 -17.08 -18.80
CA SER A 72 -2.42 -17.23 -19.74
C SER A 72 -2.92 -15.87 -20.22
N SER A 73 -3.50 -15.84 -21.43
CA SER A 73 -4.24 -14.68 -21.94
C SER A 73 -5.58 -14.45 -21.22
N THR A 74 -6.04 -15.43 -20.44
CA THR A 74 -7.30 -15.36 -19.68
C THR A 74 -7.03 -14.90 -18.25
N LEU A 75 -7.85 -13.96 -17.78
CA LEU A 75 -7.86 -13.51 -16.39
C LEU A 75 -8.90 -14.30 -15.59
N GLN A 76 -8.63 -14.50 -14.30
CA GLN A 76 -9.58 -15.09 -13.36
C GLN A 76 -9.97 -14.07 -12.29
N ASN A 77 -11.26 -14.03 -11.96
CA ASN A 77 -11.72 -13.28 -10.80
C ASN A 77 -11.31 -14.02 -9.53
N GLN A 78 -10.60 -13.32 -8.65
CA GLN A 78 -10.17 -13.84 -7.37
C GLN A 78 -10.60 -12.89 -6.26
N THR A 79 -11.38 -13.43 -5.32
CA THR A 79 -11.82 -12.72 -4.11
C THR A 79 -11.03 -13.21 -2.91
N GLY A 80 -10.58 -12.28 -2.07
CA GLY A 80 -9.89 -12.61 -0.83
C GLY A 80 -10.05 -11.52 0.23
N SER A 81 -9.94 -11.94 1.49
CA SER A 81 -9.97 -11.06 2.66
C SER A 81 -8.58 -10.98 3.29
N TYR A 82 -8.11 -9.76 3.52
CA TYR A 82 -6.76 -9.46 3.97
C TYR A 82 -6.77 -8.39 5.07
N VAL A 83 -5.67 -8.32 5.80
CA VAL A 83 -5.39 -7.26 6.78
C VAL A 83 -4.20 -6.47 6.27
N ILE A 84 -4.38 -5.16 6.10
CA ILE A 84 -3.33 -4.24 5.67
C ILE A 84 -2.84 -3.42 6.86
N SER A 85 -1.53 -3.44 7.09
CA SER A 85 -0.89 -2.58 8.07
C SER A 85 -0.68 -1.20 7.48
N ALA A 86 -1.20 -0.17 8.16
CA ALA A 86 -1.04 1.21 7.74
C ALA A 86 -0.68 2.11 8.92
N THR A 87 -0.17 3.29 8.61
CA THR A 87 0.10 4.34 9.58
C THR A 87 -0.33 5.67 9.00
N PHE A 88 -1.03 6.46 9.81
CA PHE A 88 -1.45 7.81 9.49
C PHE A 88 -0.76 8.79 10.42
N PHE A 89 -0.09 9.79 9.85
CA PHE A 89 0.54 10.89 10.58
C PHE A 89 -0.11 12.22 10.22
N VAL A 90 -0.24 13.09 11.23
CA VAL A 90 -0.70 14.47 11.08
C VAL A 90 0.27 15.42 11.79
N PRO A 91 0.39 16.67 11.31
CA PRO A 91 1.10 17.72 12.06
C PRO A 91 0.47 17.91 13.44
N GLU A 92 1.28 18.14 14.47
CA GLU A 92 0.75 18.41 15.81
C GLU A 92 0.10 19.79 15.92
N ASP A 93 0.54 20.77 15.11
CA ASP A 93 -0.09 22.08 15.01
C ASP A 93 -1.51 21.95 14.40
N PRO A 94 -2.58 22.20 15.18
CA PRO A 94 -3.94 22.10 14.68
C PRO A 94 -4.28 23.16 13.62
N ASN A 95 -3.44 24.20 13.46
CA ASN A 95 -3.61 25.27 12.49
C ASN A 95 -2.71 25.08 11.25
N ALA A 96 -2.01 23.95 11.12
CA ALA A 96 -1.18 23.68 9.95
C ALA A 96 -2.00 23.77 8.65
N ALA A 97 -1.57 24.64 7.74
CA ALA A 97 -2.35 25.07 6.57
C ALA A 97 -2.82 23.92 5.66
N TYR A 98 -2.08 22.82 5.60
CA TYR A 98 -2.35 21.69 4.71
C TYR A 98 -2.73 20.41 5.47
N LYS A 99 -3.09 20.50 6.76
CA LYS A 99 -3.35 19.30 7.58
C LYS A 99 -4.46 18.42 7.01
N ASP A 100 -5.42 19.03 6.32
CA ASP A 100 -6.55 18.34 5.69
C ASP A 100 -6.22 17.84 4.26
N THR A 101 -4.98 17.99 3.80
CA THR A 101 -4.45 17.37 2.57
C THR A 101 -3.67 16.12 2.94
N VAL A 102 -4.17 14.96 2.51
CA VAL A 102 -3.55 13.65 2.81
C VAL A 102 -2.69 13.20 1.63
N LEU A 103 -1.42 12.90 1.89
CA LEU A 103 -0.53 12.23 0.95
C LEU A 103 -0.65 10.71 1.17
N PHE A 104 -1.28 10.00 0.23
CA PHE A 104 -1.37 8.54 0.23
C PHE A 104 -0.16 7.94 -0.48
N ALA A 105 0.74 7.30 0.27
CA ALA A 105 2.06 6.92 -0.20
C ALA A 105 2.22 5.39 -0.37
N THR A 106 2.54 4.94 -1.58
CA THR A 106 2.66 3.52 -1.96
C THR A 106 4.10 3.15 -2.32
N HIS A 107 4.72 2.26 -1.55
CA HIS A 107 6.11 1.84 -1.76
C HIS A 107 6.28 0.84 -2.92
N GLY A 108 7.50 0.74 -3.44
CA GLY A 108 7.87 -0.18 -4.52
C GLY A 108 8.10 -1.63 -4.09
N LEU A 109 8.64 -2.44 -5.01
CA LEU A 109 9.12 -3.79 -4.72
C LEU A 109 10.36 -3.74 -3.81
N ASN A 110 10.60 -4.81 -3.03
CA ASN A 110 11.72 -4.95 -2.08
C ASN A 110 11.74 -3.99 -0.89
N TYR A 111 10.74 -3.13 -0.78
CA TYR A 111 10.53 -2.23 0.34
C TYR A 111 9.24 -2.58 1.08
N ASP A 112 9.12 -2.05 2.29
CA ASP A 112 7.88 -1.96 3.06
C ASP A 112 7.58 -0.49 3.39
N LYS A 113 6.61 -0.23 4.26
CA LYS A 113 6.16 1.14 4.59
C LYS A 113 7.28 2.03 5.16
N ARG A 114 8.37 1.46 5.71
CA ARG A 114 9.53 2.21 6.22
C ARG A 114 10.27 2.98 5.13
N TYR A 115 10.06 2.66 3.85
CA TYR A 115 10.55 3.45 2.73
C TYR A 115 10.16 4.94 2.83
N TRP A 116 8.96 5.22 3.35
CA TRP A 116 8.47 6.59 3.49
C TRP A 116 8.90 7.27 4.80
N ALA A 117 9.22 6.47 5.82
CA ALA A 117 9.57 6.91 7.16
C ALA A 117 10.89 6.26 7.61
N SER A 118 11.97 6.56 6.89
CA SER A 118 13.30 6.00 7.18
C SER A 118 13.73 6.35 8.60
N GLU A 119 14.10 5.35 9.38
CA GLU A 119 14.69 5.51 10.72
C GLU A 119 16.19 5.86 10.66
N VAL A 120 16.82 5.68 9.50
CA VAL A 120 18.21 6.09 9.28
C VAL A 120 18.22 7.57 8.92
N GLN A 121 18.82 8.39 9.80
CA GLN A 121 18.88 9.86 9.67
C GLN A 121 17.53 10.46 9.20
N PRO A 122 16.47 10.31 10.02
CA PRO A 122 15.11 10.69 9.64
C PRO A 122 15.01 12.16 9.20
N GLU A 123 15.83 13.04 9.76
CA GLU A 123 15.95 14.45 9.38
C GLU A 123 16.36 14.66 7.91
N ASN A 124 17.05 13.69 7.31
CA ASN A 124 17.54 13.75 5.93
C ASN A 124 16.72 12.87 4.98
N TYR A 125 16.17 11.75 5.48
CA TYR A 125 15.61 10.68 4.62
C TYR A 125 14.16 10.31 4.90
N SER A 126 13.51 10.84 5.94
CA SER A 126 12.07 10.59 6.17
C SER A 126 11.22 11.52 5.32
N PHE A 127 10.59 10.97 4.28
CA PHE A 127 9.59 11.70 3.49
C PHE A 127 8.39 12.12 4.36
N VAL A 128 7.98 11.26 5.30
CA VAL A 128 6.91 11.58 6.25
C VAL A 128 7.27 12.82 7.07
N ASP A 129 8.48 12.91 7.62
CA ASP A 129 8.88 14.05 8.45
C ASP A 129 8.99 15.32 7.61
N TYR A 130 9.53 15.20 6.39
CA TYR A 130 9.61 16.29 5.43
C TYR A 130 8.22 16.86 5.07
N ALA A 131 7.22 16.00 4.87
CA ALA A 131 5.86 16.38 4.53
C ALA A 131 5.10 16.97 5.73
N ILE A 132 5.25 16.38 6.92
CA ILE A 132 4.64 16.86 8.15
C ILE A 132 5.16 18.25 8.52
N ASN A 133 6.46 18.50 8.37
CA ASN A 133 7.05 19.83 8.59
C ASN A 133 6.54 20.91 7.61
N ARG A 134 5.89 20.50 6.51
CA ARG A 134 5.20 21.39 5.56
C ARG A 134 3.70 21.46 5.80
N GLY A 135 3.22 20.83 6.87
CA GLY A 135 1.83 20.84 7.27
C GLY A 135 0.96 19.80 6.58
N TYR A 136 1.50 18.86 5.81
CA TYR A 136 0.70 17.80 5.16
C TYR A 136 0.50 16.60 6.09
N SER A 137 -0.66 15.98 6.02
CA SER A 137 -0.90 14.67 6.63
C SER A 137 -0.45 13.55 5.68
N VAL A 138 0.04 12.44 6.21
CA VAL A 138 0.58 11.34 5.39
C VAL A 138 -0.02 10.02 5.82
N PHE A 139 -0.57 9.28 4.85
CA PHE A 139 -1.04 7.91 5.02
C PHE A 139 -0.14 6.98 4.22
N TYR A 140 0.49 6.01 4.86
CA TYR A 140 1.36 5.04 4.19
C TYR A 140 1.16 3.65 4.79
N TYR A 141 1.42 2.62 4.00
CA TYR A 141 1.01 1.25 4.33
C TYR A 141 1.97 0.21 3.79
N ASP A 142 1.94 -0.96 4.41
CA ASP A 142 2.60 -2.16 3.90
C ASP A 142 1.68 -2.79 2.85
N ARG A 143 2.13 -2.90 1.60
CA ARG A 143 1.40 -3.60 0.55
C ARG A 143 1.09 -5.06 0.94
N LEU A 144 0.12 -5.67 0.27
CA LEU A 144 -0.18 -7.10 0.48
C LEU A 144 1.07 -7.95 0.27
N GLY A 145 1.31 -8.92 1.15
CA GLY A 145 2.49 -9.79 1.11
C GLY A 145 3.78 -9.18 1.64
N VAL A 146 3.73 -7.99 2.24
CA VAL A 146 4.92 -7.26 2.72
C VAL A 146 4.72 -6.81 4.16
N GLY A 147 5.83 -6.71 4.92
CA GLY A 147 5.85 -6.10 6.24
C GLY A 147 4.87 -6.76 7.21
N ALA A 148 4.03 -5.95 7.84
CA ALA A 148 3.06 -6.43 8.82
C ALA A 148 1.64 -6.63 8.24
N SER A 149 1.49 -6.58 6.92
CA SER A 149 0.25 -6.94 6.20
C SER A 149 0.15 -8.45 6.01
N SER A 150 -1.04 -8.94 5.63
CA SER A 150 -1.25 -10.36 5.33
C SER A 150 -0.22 -10.89 4.32
N SER A 151 0.40 -12.02 4.66
CA SER A 151 1.27 -12.77 3.74
C SER A 151 0.43 -13.69 2.85
N VAL A 152 0.75 -13.73 1.56
CA VAL A 152 0.04 -14.51 0.54
C VAL A 152 1.02 -15.11 -0.44
N SER A 153 0.61 -16.15 -1.15
CA SER A 153 1.38 -16.74 -2.23
C SER A 153 1.70 -15.73 -3.34
N GLY A 154 2.91 -15.82 -3.91
CA GLY A 154 3.33 -15.01 -5.06
C GLY A 154 2.45 -15.22 -6.30
N TYR A 155 1.81 -16.39 -6.42
CA TYR A 155 0.82 -16.67 -7.47
C TYR A 155 -0.43 -15.79 -7.35
N THR A 156 -0.79 -15.36 -6.13
CA THR A 156 -1.91 -14.44 -5.87
C THR A 156 -1.44 -12.98 -5.83
N ASN A 157 -0.21 -12.72 -5.38
CA ASN A 157 0.28 -11.38 -5.10
C ASN A 157 0.71 -10.62 -6.37
N GLN A 158 -0.27 -10.23 -7.17
CA GLN A 158 -0.06 -9.62 -8.49
C GLN A 158 -0.40 -8.13 -8.49
N LEU A 159 -0.08 -7.42 -9.59
CA LEU A 159 -0.44 -6.00 -9.73
C LEU A 159 -1.96 -5.73 -9.62
N PRO A 160 -2.87 -6.52 -10.22
CA PRO A 160 -4.31 -6.24 -10.15
C PRO A 160 -4.86 -6.19 -8.71
N ILE A 161 -4.54 -7.19 -7.88
CA ILE A 161 -4.99 -7.19 -6.48
C ILE A 161 -4.41 -6.03 -5.67
N GLN A 162 -3.17 -5.61 -5.96
CA GLN A 162 -2.54 -4.46 -5.30
C GLN A 162 -3.23 -3.13 -5.66
N ILE A 163 -3.68 -2.99 -6.91
CA ILE A 163 -4.48 -1.84 -7.37
C ILE A 163 -5.82 -1.82 -6.62
N GLU A 164 -6.55 -2.93 -6.57
CA GLU A 164 -7.85 -3.00 -5.88
C GLU A 164 -7.75 -2.64 -4.39
N ILE A 165 -6.70 -3.12 -3.72
CA ILE A 165 -6.41 -2.76 -2.33
C ILE A 165 -6.17 -1.26 -2.19
N ALA A 166 -5.29 -0.68 -3.02
CA ALA A 166 -5.01 0.75 -2.98
C ALA A 166 -6.27 1.59 -3.26
N THR A 167 -7.10 1.19 -4.23
CA THR A 167 -8.36 1.85 -4.56
C THR A 167 -9.34 1.84 -3.38
N GLN A 168 -9.49 0.71 -2.69
CA GLN A 168 -10.35 0.64 -1.51
C GLN A 168 -9.83 1.51 -0.35
N LEU A 169 -8.52 1.48 -0.09
CA LEU A 169 -7.91 2.34 0.93
C LEU A 169 -8.11 3.82 0.62
N ILE A 170 -7.88 4.25 -0.63
CA ILE A 170 -8.11 5.62 -1.08
C ILE A 170 -9.58 6.02 -0.86
N ASN A 171 -10.53 5.14 -1.17
CA ASN A 171 -11.95 5.39 -0.94
C ASN A 171 -12.30 5.58 0.54
N SER A 172 -11.82 4.69 1.40
CA SER A 172 -11.97 4.83 2.85
C SER A 172 -11.38 6.14 3.36
N ILE A 173 -10.17 6.51 2.92
CA ILE A 173 -9.55 7.77 3.34
C ILE A 173 -10.35 8.98 2.83
N LYS A 174 -10.80 8.97 1.56
CA LYS A 174 -11.65 10.03 0.98
C LYS A 174 -12.98 10.18 1.75
N SER A 175 -13.50 9.12 2.40
CA SER A 175 -14.71 9.19 3.22
C SER A 175 -14.46 9.63 4.67
N GLY A 176 -13.19 9.75 5.08
CA GLY A 176 -12.78 10.10 6.44
C GLY A 176 -12.54 8.89 7.35
N GLU A 177 -12.56 7.68 6.81
CA GLU A 177 -12.09 6.49 7.53
C GLU A 177 -10.56 6.50 7.61
N TYR A 178 -10.03 6.05 8.75
CA TYR A 178 -8.58 5.98 9.02
C TYR A 178 -7.85 7.34 9.01
N THR A 179 -8.59 8.43 9.16
CA THR A 179 -8.06 9.81 9.29
C THR A 179 -8.52 10.45 10.60
N THR A 180 -8.43 9.71 11.70
CA THR A 180 -9.05 10.02 13.01
C THR A 180 -8.82 11.43 13.57
N PHE A 181 -7.73 12.10 13.19
CA PHE A 181 -7.38 13.43 13.69
C PHE A 181 -7.96 14.58 12.87
N ILE A 182 -8.31 14.35 11.61
CA ILE A 182 -8.77 15.40 10.68
C ILE A 182 -10.17 15.13 10.13
N GLY A 183 -10.72 13.93 10.33
CA GLY A 183 -11.98 13.52 9.71
C GLY A 183 -11.83 13.43 8.19
N LYS A 184 -12.85 13.85 7.44
CA LYS A 184 -12.82 13.79 5.97
C LYS A 184 -11.76 14.76 5.41
N PRO A 185 -10.77 14.27 4.63
CA PRO A 185 -9.77 15.14 4.01
C PRO A 185 -10.40 16.15 3.04
N ALA A 186 -9.84 17.35 2.98
CA ALA A 186 -10.15 18.35 1.96
C ALA A 186 -9.60 17.96 0.59
N SER A 187 -8.44 17.29 0.57
CA SER A 187 -7.87 16.71 -0.64
C SER A 187 -7.02 15.47 -0.34
N LEU A 188 -6.85 14.62 -1.36
CA LEU A 188 -6.00 13.43 -1.29
C LEU A 188 -5.09 13.41 -2.51
N VAL A 189 -3.78 13.31 -2.26
CA VAL A 189 -2.75 13.20 -3.30
C VAL A 189 -2.16 11.80 -3.25
N VAL A 190 -2.16 11.12 -4.39
CA VAL A 190 -1.59 9.76 -4.51
C VAL A 190 -0.12 9.88 -4.89
N VAL A 191 0.75 9.24 -4.10
CA VAL A 191 2.21 9.22 -4.28
C VAL A 191 2.67 7.78 -4.39
N GLY A 192 3.46 7.46 -5.40
CA GLY A 192 3.98 6.10 -5.62
C GLY A 192 5.43 6.09 -6.04
N HIS A 193 6.21 5.13 -5.57
CA HIS A 193 7.59 4.89 -5.99
C HIS A 193 7.74 3.56 -6.74
N SER A 194 8.38 3.58 -7.92
CA SER A 194 8.67 2.39 -8.72
C SER A 194 7.39 1.58 -9.00
N PHE A 195 7.32 0.31 -8.61
CA PHE A 195 6.09 -0.50 -8.69
C PHE A 195 4.90 0.14 -7.97
N GLY A 196 5.15 0.90 -6.90
CA GLY A 196 4.12 1.69 -6.23
C GLY A 196 3.53 2.77 -7.14
N SER A 197 4.29 3.33 -8.08
CA SER A 197 3.77 4.28 -9.08
C SER A 197 2.81 3.58 -10.06
N SER A 198 3.09 2.33 -10.45
CA SER A 198 2.15 1.54 -11.28
C SER A 198 0.84 1.27 -10.55
N ILE A 199 0.91 0.94 -9.26
CA ILE A 199 -0.28 0.76 -8.40
C ILE A 199 -1.05 2.08 -8.29
N SER A 200 -0.36 3.18 -7.97
CA SER A 200 -0.96 4.50 -7.85
C SER A 200 -1.67 4.94 -9.13
N ALA A 201 -1.05 4.77 -10.29
CA ALA A 201 -1.66 5.08 -11.57
C ALA A 201 -2.92 4.23 -11.84
N GLY A 202 -2.84 2.92 -11.59
CA GLY A 202 -3.97 2.01 -11.72
C GLY A 202 -5.14 2.39 -10.80
N ALA A 203 -4.86 2.75 -9.55
CA ALA A 203 -5.88 3.13 -8.58
C ALA A 203 -6.59 4.45 -8.95
N VAL A 204 -5.84 5.44 -9.46
CA VAL A 204 -6.42 6.70 -9.96
C VAL A 204 -7.30 6.46 -11.18
N VAL A 205 -6.90 5.58 -12.10
CA VAL A 205 -7.73 5.23 -13.27
C VAL A 205 -9.01 4.51 -12.86
N ALA A 206 -8.92 3.59 -11.90
CA ALA A 206 -10.08 2.86 -11.38
C ALA A 206 -11.06 3.77 -10.61
N ASN A 207 -10.58 4.89 -10.07
CA ASN A 207 -11.35 5.78 -9.22
C ASN A 207 -10.81 7.23 -9.26
N PRO A 208 -11.12 7.98 -10.34
CA PRO A 208 -10.59 9.32 -10.56
C PRO A 208 -10.93 10.31 -9.44
#